data_AF-A0A9Y2N0P4-F1
#
_entry.id   AF-A0A9Y2N0P4-F1
#
_cell.length_a   1.000
_cell.length_b   1.000
_cell.length_c   1.000
_cell.angle_alpha   90.00
_cell.angle_beta   90.00
_cell.angle_gamma   90.00
#
_symmetry.space_group_name_H-M   'P 1'
#
loop_
_entity.id
_entity.type
_entity.pdbx_description
1 polymer ?
#
loop_
_entity_poly.entity_id
_entity_poly.type
_entity_poly.pdbx_seq_one_letter_code
_entity_poly.pdbx_strand_id
1 'polypeptide(L)'
;MPFIAALIGYVTKRVAIEMMFRPVEFAGIRPFLGWQGVLPANAERMATTATEMLTTNLVDPKEIFARLDPAQVAKEIEEPLLKVVEDVTREVMETYQPRLWEVLPTAAQQLLLKRVQAEAPRAITKIMREIAANIEDVLDLKHMVVANLVRDKALLNRLIRDISKPEMQFIARSGIVFGFILGCVQLLVWTFTKSPIVLPLFGLGIGWFTDWLALKMIFLPREPRRFFGLYTWQGVFQKRRDQVAADYGDMIAREIITVPNLLEAVLRGPKSDRLFTMITREVQKTIDAQASVVKPFVAIAVGTKRFQEMKQTAAAIAAQRVPETIRHAEDYAVNALDVRNTIVDRMRKLTPLEFEQLLRPAFRQDEWKLIAVGAVIGGLVGELQALVLLH
;
A
#
# COMPACT_ATOMS: atom_id res chain seq x y z
N MET A 1 3.60 -44.73 14.36
CA MET A 1 4.27 -43.46 14.72
C MET A 1 4.55 -42.54 13.53
N PRO A 2 5.15 -42.99 12.40
CA PRO A 2 5.56 -42.08 11.31
C PRO A 2 4.42 -41.31 10.63
N PHE A 3 3.31 -42.00 10.30
CA PHE A 3 2.14 -41.36 9.67
C PHE A 3 1.42 -40.39 10.62
N ILE A 4 1.36 -40.73 11.91
CA ILE A 4 0.78 -39.89 12.94
C ILE A 4 1.62 -38.61 13.10
N ALA A 5 2.95 -38.75 13.18
CA ALA A 5 3.87 -37.61 13.22
C ALA A 5 3.79 -36.73 11.97
N ALA A 6 3.60 -37.32 10.78
CA ALA A 6 3.38 -36.57 9.54
C ALA A 6 2.07 -35.76 9.54
N LEU A 7 0.97 -36.38 10.00
CA LEU A 7 -0.33 -35.71 10.13
C LEU A 7 -0.27 -34.56 11.14
N ILE A 8 0.33 -34.81 12.30
CA ILE A 8 0.55 -33.80 13.34
C ILE A 8 1.38 -32.66 12.76
N GLY A 9 2.53 -32.95 12.14
CA GLY A 9 3.40 -31.93 11.55
C GLY A 9 2.71 -31.05 10.51
N TYR A 10 1.74 -31.59 9.77
CA TYR A 10 0.90 -30.79 8.86
C TYR A 10 -0.10 -29.89 9.60
N VAL A 11 -0.84 -30.46 10.54
CA VAL A 11 -1.90 -29.76 11.28
C VAL A 11 -1.31 -28.66 12.15
N THR A 12 -0.23 -28.94 12.89
CA THR A 12 0.42 -27.97 13.79
C THR A 12 0.96 -26.78 13.00
N LYS A 13 1.59 -27.02 11.84
CA LYS A 13 2.05 -25.94 10.96
C LYS A 13 0.91 -25.12 10.40
N ARG A 14 -0.20 -25.73 10.00
CA ARG A 14 -1.39 -24.97 9.56
C ARG A 14 -1.99 -24.12 10.67
N VAL A 15 -2.06 -24.65 11.88
CA VAL A 15 -2.55 -23.91 13.05
C VAL A 15 -1.63 -22.74 13.38
N ALA A 16 -0.31 -22.97 13.43
CA ALA A 16 0.68 -21.90 13.67
C ALA A 16 0.60 -20.79 12.62
N ILE A 17 0.43 -21.17 11.35
CA ILE A 17 0.18 -20.24 10.24
C ILE A 17 -1.07 -19.40 10.51
N GLU A 18 -2.21 -20.01 10.84
CA GLU A 18 -3.45 -19.26 11.05
C GLU A 18 -3.38 -18.36 12.30
N MET A 19 -2.73 -18.83 13.38
CA MET A 19 -2.48 -18.06 14.60
C MET A 19 -1.62 -16.81 14.36
N MET A 20 -0.88 -16.76 13.26
CA MET A 20 -0.10 -15.59 12.89
C MET A 20 -0.98 -14.43 12.39
N PHE A 21 -2.10 -14.74 11.74
CA PHE A 21 -3.02 -13.79 11.09
C PHE A 21 -4.28 -13.52 11.91
N ARG A 22 -4.66 -14.46 12.79
CA ARG A 22 -5.90 -14.38 13.57
C ARG A 22 -5.67 -14.59 15.06
N PRO A 23 -6.47 -13.92 15.91
CA PRO A 23 -7.49 -12.91 15.59
C PRO A 23 -6.84 -11.55 15.24
N VAL A 24 -7.54 -10.74 14.42
CA VAL A 24 -7.05 -9.41 14.00
C VAL A 24 -7.02 -8.45 15.19
N GLU A 25 -8.05 -8.52 16.03
CA GLU A 25 -8.08 -7.83 17.31
C GLU A 25 -7.78 -8.80 18.44
N PHE A 26 -7.31 -8.28 19.57
CA PHE A 26 -7.07 -9.10 20.76
C PHE A 26 -8.36 -9.79 21.22
N ALA A 27 -8.32 -11.12 21.32
CA ALA A 27 -9.40 -11.92 21.87
C ALA A 27 -9.00 -12.46 23.24
N GLY A 28 -9.78 -12.14 24.27
CA GLY A 28 -9.60 -12.63 25.64
C GLY A 28 -9.88 -11.58 26.72
N ILE A 29 -9.47 -11.88 27.95
CA ILE A 29 -9.61 -11.06 29.15
C ILE A 29 -8.31 -10.28 29.37
N ARG A 30 -8.36 -8.95 29.19
CA ARG A 30 -7.24 -8.06 29.54
C ARG A 30 -7.01 -8.06 31.06
N PRO A 31 -5.76 -7.98 31.56
CA PRO A 31 -4.52 -7.87 30.80
C PRO A 31 -3.76 -9.19 30.59
N PHE A 32 -4.19 -10.32 31.18
CA PHE A 32 -3.35 -11.53 31.28
C PHE A 32 -3.77 -12.70 30.38
N LEU A 33 -5.04 -12.78 29.95
CA LEU A 33 -5.58 -13.98 29.32
C LEU A 33 -6.21 -13.67 27.96
N GLY A 34 -5.38 -13.52 26.93
CA GLY A 34 -5.87 -13.47 25.56
C GLY A 34 -4.76 -13.57 24.53
N TRP A 35 -5.17 -13.66 23.26
CA TRP A 35 -4.28 -13.82 22.13
C TRP A 35 -4.68 -12.85 21.01
N GLN A 36 -3.67 -12.35 20.31
CA GLN A 36 -3.83 -11.62 19.07
C GLN A 36 -2.85 -12.23 18.07
N GLY A 37 -3.25 -12.26 16.79
CA GLY A 37 -2.34 -12.67 15.74
C GLY A 37 -1.05 -11.85 15.77
N VAL A 38 0.08 -12.51 15.55
CA VAL A 38 1.41 -11.91 15.61
C VAL A 38 1.57 -10.74 14.63
N LEU A 39 1.02 -10.86 13.41
CA LEU A 39 1.04 -9.78 12.42
C LEU A 39 0.17 -8.59 12.86
N PRO A 40 -1.14 -8.78 13.16
CA PRO A 40 -1.98 -7.69 13.64
C PRO A 40 -1.46 -6.97 14.90
N ALA A 41 -0.84 -7.70 15.83
CA ALA A 41 -0.27 -7.13 17.05
C ALA A 41 0.92 -6.20 16.77
N ASN A 42 1.65 -6.41 15.66
CA ASN A 42 2.81 -5.61 15.27
C ASN A 42 2.56 -4.75 14.01
N ALA A 43 1.30 -4.54 13.63
CA ALA A 43 0.89 -3.93 12.36
C ALA A 43 1.56 -2.57 12.09
N GLU A 44 1.59 -1.67 13.07
CA GLU A 44 2.16 -0.31 12.93
C GLU A 44 3.65 -0.34 12.58
N ARG A 45 4.41 -1.17 13.29
CA ARG A 45 5.84 -1.37 13.03
C ARG A 45 6.06 -1.96 11.64
N MET A 46 5.28 -2.99 11.26
CA MET A 46 5.38 -3.62 9.95
C MET A 46 5.04 -2.65 8.82
N ALA A 47 3.98 -1.84 8.98
CA ALA A 47 3.60 -0.80 8.05
C ALA A 47 4.71 0.24 7.87
N THR A 48 5.36 0.66 8.97
CA THR A 48 6.48 1.61 8.93
C THR A 48 7.66 1.04 8.13
N THR A 49 8.09 -0.19 8.43
CA THR A 49 9.18 -0.85 7.70
C THR A 49 8.84 -1.09 6.24
N ALA A 50 7.63 -1.57 5.93
CA ALA A 50 7.19 -1.78 4.56
C ALA A 50 7.16 -0.46 3.77
N THR A 51 6.69 0.62 4.40
CA THR A 51 6.70 1.96 3.79
C THR A 51 8.11 2.42 3.48
N GLU A 52 9.03 2.29 4.43
CA GLU A 52 10.42 2.70 4.25
C GLU A 52 11.09 1.95 3.09
N MET A 53 10.85 0.63 2.99
CA MET A 53 11.37 -0.16 1.87
C MET A 53 10.76 0.25 0.53
N LEU A 54 9.45 0.55 0.49
CA LEU A 54 8.74 0.99 -0.70
C LEU A 54 9.25 2.36 -1.19
N THR A 55 9.30 3.35 -0.30
CA THR A 55 9.68 4.73 -0.66
C THR A 55 11.17 4.90 -0.93
N THR A 56 12.03 4.04 -0.34
CA THR A 56 13.49 4.15 -0.52
C THR A 56 13.97 3.39 -1.74
N ASN A 57 13.40 2.21 -2.01
CA ASN A 57 13.96 1.28 -3.01
C ASN A 57 13.10 1.09 -4.26
N LEU A 58 11.80 1.39 -4.21
CA LEU A 58 10.86 0.96 -5.25
C LEU A 58 10.10 2.11 -5.94
N VAL A 59 9.76 3.17 -5.22
CA VAL A 59 8.84 4.20 -5.70
C VAL A 59 9.44 5.59 -5.52
N ASP A 60 9.69 6.26 -6.64
CA ASP A 60 10.03 7.68 -6.69
C ASP A 60 8.81 8.47 -7.20
N PRO A 61 8.17 9.31 -6.35
CA PRO A 61 7.05 10.14 -6.77
C PRO A 61 7.35 10.98 -8.00
N LYS A 62 8.57 11.54 -8.10
CA LYS A 62 8.95 12.42 -9.21
C LYS A 62 8.98 11.65 -10.53
N GLU A 63 9.52 10.43 -10.52
CA GLU A 63 9.56 9.57 -11.71
C GLU A 63 8.15 9.20 -12.18
N ILE A 64 7.28 8.79 -11.25
CA ILE A 64 5.93 8.31 -11.56
C ILE A 64 5.06 9.46 -12.09
N PHE A 65 5.07 10.61 -11.43
CA PHE A 65 4.26 11.76 -11.83
C PHE A 65 4.79 12.46 -13.09
N ALA A 66 6.07 12.32 -13.43
CA ALA A 66 6.61 12.84 -14.69
C ALA A 66 5.99 12.18 -15.95
N ARG A 67 5.33 11.02 -15.79
CA ARG A 67 4.64 10.33 -16.89
C ARG A 67 3.24 10.89 -17.17
N LEU A 68 2.70 11.70 -16.25
CA LEU A 68 1.45 12.43 -16.51
C LEU A 68 1.71 13.56 -17.50
N ASP A 69 1.16 13.47 -18.70
CA ASP A 69 1.09 14.61 -19.61
C ASP A 69 0.06 15.66 -19.09
N PRO A 70 0.49 16.87 -18.72
CA PRO A 70 -0.41 17.93 -18.24
C PRO A 70 -1.49 18.32 -19.25
N ALA A 71 -1.19 18.26 -20.56
CA ALA A 71 -2.16 18.59 -21.61
C ALA A 71 -3.22 17.50 -21.74
N GLN A 72 -2.83 16.23 -21.63
CA GLN A 72 -3.79 15.12 -21.63
C GLN A 72 -4.67 15.16 -20.39
N VAL A 73 -4.13 15.43 -19.19
CA VAL A 73 -4.95 15.62 -17.97
C VAL A 73 -5.99 16.72 -18.19
N ALA A 74 -5.58 17.87 -18.74
CA ALA A 74 -6.49 18.97 -19.02
C ALA A 74 -7.61 18.59 -20.00
N LYS A 75 -7.30 17.72 -20.98
CA LYS A 75 -8.27 17.19 -21.94
C LYS A 75 -9.27 16.22 -21.30
N GLU A 76 -8.81 15.28 -20.47
CA GLU A 76 -9.69 14.33 -19.78
C GLU A 76 -10.70 15.03 -18.86
N ILE A 77 -10.31 16.18 -18.31
CA ILE A 77 -11.17 16.97 -17.43
C ILE A 77 -11.80 18.19 -18.11
N GLU A 78 -11.71 18.34 -19.43
CA GLU A 78 -12.13 19.56 -20.12
C GLU A 78 -13.62 19.85 -19.91
N GLU A 79 -14.49 18.90 -20.24
CA GLU A 79 -15.94 19.08 -20.07
C GLU A 79 -16.37 19.40 -18.61
N PRO A 80 -15.95 18.63 -17.58
CA PRO A 80 -16.31 18.95 -16.20
C PRO A 80 -15.68 20.27 -15.73
N LEU A 81 -14.46 20.58 -16.18
CA LEU A 81 -13.80 21.86 -15.88
C LEU A 81 -14.59 23.04 -16.42
N LEU A 82 -15.08 22.97 -17.67
CA LEU A 82 -15.83 24.06 -18.30
C LEU A 82 -17.14 24.36 -17.56
N LYS A 83 -17.80 23.32 -17.03
CA LYS A 83 -18.99 23.45 -16.17
C LYS A 83 -18.65 24.11 -14.84
N VAL A 84 -17.61 23.63 -14.17
CA VAL A 84 -17.13 24.20 -12.90
C VAL A 84 -16.76 25.68 -13.08
N VAL A 85 -16.07 26.02 -14.16
CA VAL A 85 -15.68 27.41 -14.47
C VAL A 85 -16.90 28.29 -14.67
N GLU A 86 -17.94 27.81 -15.35
CA GLU A 86 -19.20 28.53 -15.49
C GLU A 86 -19.87 28.76 -14.13
N ASP A 87 -20.01 27.70 -13.32
CA ASP A 87 -20.63 27.76 -11.99
C ASP A 87 -19.88 28.72 -11.08
N VAL A 88 -18.56 28.62 -11.00
CA VAL A 88 -17.72 29.53 -10.19
C VAL A 88 -17.85 30.96 -10.69
N THR A 89 -17.84 31.19 -12.01
CA THR A 89 -17.96 32.55 -12.56
C THR A 89 -19.31 33.15 -12.19
N ARG A 90 -20.40 32.39 -12.33
CA ARG A 90 -21.75 32.82 -11.99
C ARG A 90 -21.88 33.13 -10.50
N GLU A 91 -21.47 32.20 -9.63
CA GLU A 91 -21.54 32.33 -8.18
C GLU A 91 -20.76 33.56 -7.67
N VAL A 92 -19.55 33.76 -8.20
CA VAL A 92 -18.70 34.91 -7.84
C VAL A 92 -19.32 36.22 -8.32
N MET A 93 -19.87 36.26 -9.54
CA MET A 93 -20.52 37.45 -10.09
C MET A 93 -21.81 37.80 -9.34
N GLU A 94 -22.63 36.81 -8.99
CA GLU A 94 -23.86 37.00 -8.20
C GLU A 94 -23.54 37.48 -6.77
N THR A 95 -22.44 37.01 -6.18
CA THR A 95 -22.03 37.40 -4.82
C THR A 95 -21.48 38.81 -4.77
N TYR A 96 -20.55 39.18 -5.67
CA TYR A 96 -19.83 40.45 -5.58
C TYR A 96 -20.42 41.56 -6.44
N GLN A 97 -21.11 41.21 -7.53
CA GLN A 97 -21.64 42.15 -8.52
C GLN A 97 -23.06 41.77 -9.00
N PRO A 98 -24.04 41.55 -8.09
CA PRO A 98 -25.38 41.08 -8.47
C PRO A 98 -26.07 42.05 -9.44
N ARG A 99 -26.00 43.36 -9.17
CA ARG A 99 -26.60 44.39 -10.02
C ARG A 99 -25.98 44.42 -11.43
N LEU A 100 -24.67 44.24 -11.53
CA LEU A 100 -24.01 44.22 -12.84
C LEU A 100 -24.40 42.96 -13.61
N TRP A 101 -24.44 41.82 -12.92
CA TRP A 101 -24.78 40.54 -13.52
C TRP A 101 -26.22 40.53 -14.06
N GLU A 102 -27.19 41.03 -13.28
CA GLU A 102 -28.60 41.13 -13.67
C GLU A 102 -28.84 42.06 -14.86
N VAL A 103 -28.09 43.16 -14.96
CA VAL A 103 -28.27 44.18 -16.00
C VAL A 103 -27.51 43.84 -17.29
N LEU A 104 -26.51 42.95 -17.23
CA LEU A 104 -25.75 42.54 -18.41
C LEU A 104 -26.64 41.78 -19.41
N PRO A 105 -26.65 42.17 -20.70
CA PRO A 105 -27.33 41.39 -21.74
C PRO A 105 -26.82 39.96 -21.79
N THR A 106 -27.70 39.00 -22.09
CA THR A 106 -27.34 37.56 -22.15
C THR A 106 -26.14 37.29 -23.06
N ALA A 107 -26.02 38.03 -24.17
CA ALA A 107 -24.87 37.92 -25.07
C ALA A 107 -23.54 38.32 -24.40
N ALA A 108 -23.55 39.34 -23.53
CA ALA A 108 -22.37 39.77 -22.80
C ALA A 108 -21.99 38.79 -21.68
N GLN A 109 -22.97 38.24 -20.97
CA GLN A 109 -22.74 37.16 -20.00
C GLN A 109 -22.11 35.94 -20.67
N GLN A 110 -22.65 35.49 -21.81
CA GLN A 110 -22.09 34.36 -22.57
C GLN A 110 -20.68 34.64 -23.10
N LEU A 111 -20.40 35.88 -23.53
CA LEU A 111 -19.07 36.26 -23.99
C LEU A 111 -18.06 36.18 -22.84
N LEU A 112 -18.41 36.68 -21.66
CA LEU A 112 -17.58 36.57 -20.46
C LEU A 112 -17.30 35.08 -20.14
N LEU A 113 -18.35 34.26 -20.06
CA LEU A 113 -18.23 32.83 -19.76
C LEU A 113 -17.32 32.12 -20.77
N LYS A 114 -17.56 32.31 -22.08
CA LYS A 114 -16.71 31.73 -23.14
C LYS A 114 -15.26 32.18 -23.01
N ARG A 115 -15.02 33.42 -22.61
CA ARG A 115 -13.66 33.95 -22.44
C ARG A 115 -12.93 33.29 -21.28
N VAL A 116 -13.59 33.10 -20.14
CA VAL A 116 -13.01 32.42 -18.98
C VAL A 116 -12.80 30.93 -19.28
N GLN A 117 -13.80 30.29 -19.89
CA GLN A 117 -13.77 28.89 -20.33
C GLN A 117 -12.59 28.61 -21.28
N ALA A 118 -12.29 29.52 -22.22
CA ALA A 118 -11.17 29.35 -23.15
C ALA A 118 -9.77 29.38 -22.49
N GLU A 119 -9.64 29.98 -21.31
CA GLU A 119 -8.37 30.05 -20.58
C GLU A 119 -8.22 28.97 -19.51
N ALA A 120 -9.32 28.38 -19.04
CA ALA A 120 -9.30 27.40 -17.97
C ALA A 120 -8.43 26.15 -18.27
N PRO A 121 -8.47 25.53 -19.48
CA PRO A 121 -7.60 24.40 -19.79
C PRO A 121 -6.11 24.75 -19.72
N ARG A 122 -5.74 25.99 -20.08
CA ARG A 122 -4.35 26.47 -20.01
C ARG A 122 -3.90 26.66 -18.56
N ALA A 123 -4.78 27.18 -17.70
CA ALA A 123 -4.51 27.32 -16.27
C ALA A 123 -4.28 25.96 -15.62
N ILE A 124 -5.15 24.98 -15.88
CA ILE A 124 -4.99 23.59 -15.41
C ILE A 124 -3.69 22.98 -15.90
N THR A 125 -3.38 23.12 -17.21
CA THR A 125 -2.14 22.58 -17.78
C THR A 125 -0.90 23.13 -17.05
N LYS A 126 -0.89 24.42 -16.68
CA LYS A 126 0.21 25.02 -15.92
C LYS A 126 0.27 24.51 -14.50
N ILE A 127 -0.87 24.41 -13.80
CA ILE A 127 -0.93 23.86 -12.44
C ILE A 127 -0.41 22.42 -12.43
N MET A 128 -0.88 21.59 -13.36
CA MET A 128 -0.42 20.20 -13.50
C MET A 128 1.07 20.10 -13.81
N ARG A 129 1.60 21.03 -14.62
CA ARG A 129 3.05 21.09 -14.89
C ARG A 129 3.86 21.49 -13.64
N GLU A 130 3.39 22.44 -12.86
CA GLU A 130 4.04 22.85 -11.60
C GLU A 130 4.00 21.72 -10.56
N ILE A 131 2.87 21.01 -10.47
CA ILE A 131 2.71 19.81 -9.63
C ILE A 131 3.65 18.69 -10.07
N ALA A 132 3.69 18.35 -11.36
CA ALA A 132 4.57 17.29 -11.87
C ALA A 132 6.05 17.62 -11.64
N ALA A 133 6.44 18.88 -11.79
CA ALA A 133 7.82 19.33 -11.55
C ALA A 133 8.21 19.34 -10.06
N ASN A 134 7.26 19.61 -9.16
CA ASN A 134 7.49 19.79 -7.72
C ASN A 134 6.58 18.90 -6.88
N ILE A 135 6.40 17.64 -7.28
CA ILE A 135 5.42 16.73 -6.65
C ILE A 135 5.72 16.53 -5.16
N GLU A 136 6.99 16.54 -4.78
CA GLU A 136 7.43 16.42 -3.38
C GLU A 136 6.98 17.59 -2.51
N ASP A 137 6.69 18.76 -3.09
CA ASP A 137 6.18 19.92 -2.34
C ASP A 137 4.69 19.79 -1.99
N VAL A 138 3.95 18.92 -2.71
CA VAL A 138 2.49 18.77 -2.56
C VAL A 138 2.06 17.38 -2.07
N LEU A 139 2.90 16.36 -2.27
CA LEU A 139 2.65 14.97 -1.90
C LEU A 139 3.67 14.49 -0.87
N ASP A 140 3.17 14.00 0.26
CA ASP A 140 3.94 13.20 1.20
C ASP A 140 3.57 11.73 1.04
N LEU A 141 4.29 11.03 0.15
CA LEU A 141 4.03 9.62 -0.15
C LEU A 141 4.22 8.74 1.10
N LYS A 142 5.25 9.01 1.91
CA LYS A 142 5.54 8.23 3.11
C LYS A 142 4.38 8.35 4.11
N HIS A 143 3.92 9.57 4.37
CA HIS A 143 2.77 9.81 5.24
C HIS A 143 1.51 9.10 4.71
N MET A 144 1.23 9.20 3.42
CA MET A 144 0.07 8.56 2.79
C MET A 144 0.07 7.03 2.99
N VAL A 145 1.20 6.38 2.71
CA VAL A 145 1.31 4.91 2.81
C VAL A 145 1.17 4.46 4.27
N VAL A 146 1.83 5.14 5.22
CA VAL A 146 1.70 4.82 6.66
C VAL A 146 0.26 5.03 7.12
N ALA A 147 -0.35 6.17 6.79
CA ALA A 147 -1.71 6.48 7.20
C ALA A 147 -2.72 5.44 6.69
N ASN A 148 -2.60 5.01 5.43
CA ASN A 148 -3.47 3.97 4.87
C ASN A 148 -3.27 2.60 5.53
N LEU A 149 -2.02 2.17 5.74
CA LEU A 149 -1.73 0.87 6.34
C LEU A 149 -2.05 0.79 7.84
N VAL A 150 -1.92 1.90 8.58
CA VAL A 150 -2.25 1.96 10.01
C VAL A 150 -3.77 2.06 10.22
N ARG A 151 -4.47 2.81 9.36
CA ARG A 151 -5.93 2.96 9.42
C ARG A 151 -6.65 1.63 9.14
N ASP A 152 -6.14 0.81 8.22
CA ASP A 152 -6.72 -0.48 7.87
C ASP A 152 -5.77 -1.65 8.19
N LYS A 153 -5.80 -2.10 9.44
CA LYS A 153 -5.06 -3.30 9.88
C LYS A 153 -5.52 -4.56 9.16
N ALA A 154 -6.79 -4.62 8.72
CA ALA A 154 -7.31 -5.77 7.99
C ALA A 154 -6.74 -5.83 6.58
N LEU A 155 -6.56 -4.67 5.94
CA LEU A 155 -5.83 -4.54 4.68
C LEU A 155 -4.42 -5.06 4.85
N LEU A 156 -3.60 -4.49 5.76
CA LEU A 156 -2.22 -4.95 5.97
C LEU A 156 -2.14 -6.48 6.18
N ASN A 157 -3.03 -7.05 7.00
CA ASN A 157 -3.08 -8.48 7.25
C ASN A 157 -3.42 -9.29 5.97
N ARG A 158 -4.40 -8.83 5.18
CA ARG A 158 -4.79 -9.45 3.91
C ARG A 158 -3.65 -9.38 2.89
N LEU A 159 -3.06 -8.21 2.74
CA LEU A 159 -1.94 -7.92 1.86
C LEU A 159 -0.78 -8.92 2.10
N ILE A 160 -0.36 -9.06 3.36
CA ILE A 160 0.72 -9.98 3.71
C ILE A 160 0.30 -11.44 3.50
N ARG A 161 -0.95 -11.80 3.82
CA ARG A 161 -1.46 -13.17 3.67
C ARG A 161 -1.47 -13.61 2.21
N ASP A 162 -1.89 -12.72 1.32
CA ASP A 162 -2.03 -13.02 -0.10
C ASP A 162 -0.66 -13.19 -0.78
N ILE A 163 0.31 -12.30 -0.49
CA ILE A 163 1.68 -12.41 -1.00
C ILE A 163 2.38 -13.69 -0.50
N SER A 164 2.21 -14.02 0.79
CA SER A 164 2.93 -15.14 1.43
C SER A 164 2.23 -16.50 1.28
N LYS A 165 1.02 -16.54 0.72
CA LYS A 165 0.20 -17.77 0.61
C LYS A 165 0.97 -18.98 0.05
N PRO A 166 1.81 -18.86 -0.99
CA PRO A 166 2.53 -20.02 -1.53
C PRO A 166 3.64 -20.51 -0.58
N GLU A 167 4.37 -19.61 0.07
CA GLU A 167 5.38 -19.93 1.09
C GLU A 167 4.72 -20.64 2.30
N MET A 168 3.55 -20.17 2.71
CA MET A 168 2.77 -20.81 3.78
C MET A 168 2.31 -22.21 3.40
N GLN A 169 1.84 -22.41 2.17
CA GLN A 169 1.48 -23.74 1.67
C GLN A 169 2.69 -24.67 1.61
N PHE A 170 3.86 -24.14 1.24
CA PHE A 170 5.11 -24.90 1.27
C PHE A 170 5.48 -25.30 2.71
N ILE A 171 5.43 -24.38 3.68
CA ILE A 171 5.65 -24.68 5.10
C ILE A 171 4.74 -25.82 5.55
N ALA A 172 3.43 -25.70 5.30
CA ALA A 172 2.46 -26.72 5.70
C ALA A 172 2.77 -28.09 5.06
N ARG A 173 2.99 -28.14 3.73
CA ARG A 173 3.29 -29.39 3.01
C ARG A 173 4.61 -30.02 3.46
N SER A 174 5.63 -29.21 3.73
CA SER A 174 6.92 -29.69 4.26
C SER A 174 6.76 -30.36 5.63
N GLY A 175 5.74 -29.96 6.42
CA GLY A 175 5.39 -30.59 7.69
C GLY A 175 5.10 -32.08 7.58
N ILE A 176 4.48 -32.52 6.47
CA ILE A 176 4.20 -33.93 6.21
C ILE A 176 5.52 -34.70 6.05
N VAL A 177 6.41 -34.21 5.19
CA VAL A 177 7.67 -34.88 4.86
C VAL A 177 8.59 -34.93 6.07
N PHE A 178 8.77 -33.80 6.76
CA PHE A 178 9.60 -33.76 7.97
C PHE A 178 9.00 -34.57 9.10
N GLY A 179 7.69 -34.48 9.31
CA GLY A 179 6.99 -35.27 10.33
C GLY A 179 7.12 -36.77 10.07
N PHE A 180 7.06 -37.21 8.80
CA PHE A 180 7.27 -38.61 8.44
C PHE A 180 8.71 -39.07 8.71
N ILE A 181 9.72 -38.34 8.20
CA ILE A 181 11.14 -38.68 8.37
C ILE A 181 11.49 -38.74 9.86
N LEU A 182 11.09 -37.73 10.62
CA LEU A 182 11.40 -37.66 12.05
C LEU A 182 10.58 -38.66 12.85
N GLY A 183 9.36 -38.99 12.43
CA GLY A 183 8.58 -40.07 13.00
C GLY A 183 9.20 -41.46 12.79
N CYS A 184 9.93 -41.68 11.69
CA CYS A 184 10.73 -42.89 11.49
C CYS A 184 11.93 -42.93 12.45
N VAL A 185 12.63 -41.81 12.63
CA VAL A 185 13.72 -41.71 13.62
C VAL A 185 13.21 -41.94 15.03
N GLN A 186 12.09 -41.31 15.40
CA GLN A 186 11.43 -41.48 16.69
C GLN A 186 11.02 -42.93 16.94
N LEU A 187 10.46 -43.62 15.93
CA LEU A 187 10.12 -45.05 16.03
C LEU A 187 11.36 -45.91 16.29
N LEU A 188 12.45 -45.64 15.57
CA LEU A 188 13.70 -46.38 15.73
C LEU A 188 14.27 -46.20 17.14
N VAL A 189 14.36 -44.96 17.62
CA VAL A 189 14.87 -44.65 18.96
C VAL A 189 13.98 -45.26 20.05
N TRP A 190 12.66 -45.12 19.93
CA TRP A 190 11.73 -45.71 20.90
C TRP A 190 11.85 -47.24 20.98
N THR A 191 12.09 -47.91 19.85
CA THR A 191 12.29 -49.37 19.80
C THR A 191 13.48 -49.81 20.67
N PHE A 192 14.54 -49.01 20.74
CA PHE A 192 15.72 -49.30 21.55
C PHE A 192 15.59 -48.84 23.01
N THR A 193 15.01 -47.67 23.26
CA THR A 193 15.00 -47.09 24.61
C THR A 193 13.78 -47.49 25.44
N LYS A 194 12.62 -47.74 24.81
CA LYS A 194 11.31 -48.01 25.43
C LYS A 194 10.88 -47.01 26.53
N SER A 195 11.54 -45.86 26.63
CA SER A 195 11.30 -44.87 27.67
C SER A 195 10.18 -43.92 27.25
N PRO A 196 9.13 -43.73 28.08
CA PRO A 196 8.02 -42.80 27.83
C PRO A 196 8.45 -41.37 27.54
N ILE A 197 9.47 -40.88 28.27
CA ILE A 197 9.95 -39.48 28.24
C ILE A 197 10.61 -39.14 26.89
N VAL A 198 11.02 -40.14 26.13
CA VAL A 198 11.60 -39.95 24.80
C VAL A 198 10.58 -39.31 23.85
N LEU A 199 9.28 -39.63 23.98
CA LEU A 199 8.25 -39.15 23.05
C LEU A 199 8.00 -37.63 23.19
N PRO A 200 7.80 -37.05 24.39
CA PRO A 200 7.69 -35.59 24.57
C PRO A 200 8.96 -34.83 24.18
N LEU A 201 10.14 -35.34 24.56
CA LEU A 201 11.41 -34.69 24.26
C LEU A 201 11.70 -34.66 22.75
N PHE A 202 11.44 -35.76 22.05
CA PHE A 202 11.52 -35.78 20.59
C PHE A 202 10.48 -34.86 19.97
N GLY A 203 9.24 -34.85 20.47
CA GLY A 203 8.21 -33.93 20.00
C GLY A 203 8.66 -32.47 20.07
N LEU A 204 9.25 -32.06 21.20
CA LEU A 204 9.78 -30.71 21.39
C LEU A 204 10.93 -30.40 20.42
N GLY A 205 11.93 -31.30 20.34
CA GLY A 205 13.09 -31.12 19.47
C GLY A 205 12.72 -31.11 17.98
N ILE A 206 11.77 -31.95 17.57
CA ILE A 206 11.24 -32.00 16.20
C ILE A 206 10.51 -30.71 15.86
N GLY A 207 9.62 -30.23 16.73
CA GLY A 207 8.90 -28.96 16.52
C GLY A 207 9.88 -27.80 16.32
N TRP A 208 10.85 -27.68 17.22
CA TRP A 208 11.90 -26.66 17.12
C TRP A 208 12.72 -26.76 15.83
N PHE A 209 13.26 -27.95 15.52
CA PHE A 209 14.14 -28.14 14.37
C PHE A 209 13.42 -27.98 13.03
N THR A 210 12.20 -28.52 12.90
CA THR A 210 11.47 -28.50 11.63
C THR A 210 10.94 -27.12 11.28
N ASP A 211 10.55 -26.31 12.25
CA ASP A 211 10.10 -24.94 12.00
C ASP A 211 11.29 -24.02 11.71
N TRP A 212 12.40 -24.20 12.43
CA TRP A 212 13.67 -23.53 12.12
C TRP A 212 14.13 -23.86 10.69
N LEU A 213 14.10 -25.13 10.30
CA LEU A 213 14.52 -25.59 8.98
C LEU A 213 13.56 -25.10 7.89
N ALA A 214 12.25 -25.19 8.10
CA ALA A 214 11.25 -24.73 7.12
C ALA A 214 11.42 -23.24 6.82
N LEU A 215 11.61 -22.41 7.85
CA LEU A 215 11.85 -20.99 7.71
C LEU A 215 13.15 -20.70 6.94
N LYS A 216 14.24 -21.43 7.24
CA LYS A 216 15.50 -21.33 6.49
C LYS A 216 15.31 -21.70 5.02
N MET A 217 14.54 -22.73 4.72
CA MET A 217 14.27 -23.21 3.37
C MET A 217 13.42 -22.26 2.52
N ILE A 218 12.69 -21.33 3.14
CA ILE A 218 11.96 -20.29 2.40
C ILE A 218 12.93 -19.28 1.78
N PHE A 219 13.94 -18.84 2.53
CA PHE A 219 14.83 -17.76 2.12
C PHE A 219 16.19 -18.22 1.60
N LEU A 220 16.67 -19.39 2.03
CA LEU A 220 18.01 -19.91 1.73
C LEU A 220 17.97 -21.26 1.00
N PRO A 221 18.94 -21.51 0.11
CA PRO A 221 20.00 -20.62 -0.35
C PRO A 221 19.46 -19.54 -1.30
N ARG A 222 20.09 -18.36 -1.30
CA ARG A 222 19.66 -17.21 -2.11
C ARG A 222 19.77 -17.46 -3.60
N GLU A 223 20.86 -18.12 -3.97
CA GLU A 223 21.14 -18.56 -5.33
C GLU A 223 20.92 -20.07 -5.46
N PRO A 224 20.56 -20.56 -6.65
CA PRO A 224 20.44 -22.00 -6.89
C PRO A 224 21.76 -22.71 -6.59
N ARG A 225 21.75 -23.62 -5.61
CA ARG A 225 22.92 -24.45 -5.30
C ARG A 225 22.65 -25.90 -5.65
N ARG A 226 23.62 -26.56 -6.27
CA ARG A 226 23.61 -28.00 -6.53
C ARG A 226 24.02 -28.73 -5.25
N PHE A 227 23.12 -29.54 -4.71
CA PHE A 227 23.37 -30.46 -3.62
C PHE A 227 23.77 -31.81 -4.20
N PHE A 228 24.94 -32.31 -3.79
CA PHE A 228 25.51 -33.60 -4.21
C PHE A 228 25.57 -33.84 -5.73
N GLY A 229 25.60 -32.77 -6.54
CA GLY A 229 25.63 -32.86 -8.01
C GLY A 229 24.33 -33.30 -8.70
N LEU A 230 23.32 -33.73 -7.93
CA LEU A 230 22.10 -34.36 -8.46
C LEU A 230 20.85 -33.47 -8.38
N TYR A 231 20.81 -32.50 -7.45
CA TYR A 231 19.61 -31.70 -7.20
C TYR A 231 19.94 -30.22 -6.97
N THR A 232 19.31 -29.32 -7.73
CA THR A 232 19.40 -27.87 -7.51
C THR A 232 18.33 -27.41 -6.55
N TRP A 233 18.73 -26.86 -5.41
CA TRP A 233 17.82 -26.27 -4.43
C TRP A 233 18.07 -24.76 -4.31
N GLN A 234 16.98 -24.01 -4.20
CA GLN A 234 16.96 -22.58 -3.95
C GLN A 234 15.82 -22.30 -2.97
N GLY A 235 15.99 -21.29 -2.12
CA GLY A 235 14.92 -20.85 -1.23
C GLY A 235 13.63 -20.59 -2.00
N VAL A 236 12.50 -21.08 -1.50
CA VAL A 236 11.21 -21.03 -2.21
C VAL A 236 10.81 -19.61 -2.58
N PHE A 237 11.04 -18.66 -1.68
CA PHE A 237 10.76 -17.24 -1.89
C PHE A 237 11.65 -16.65 -3.00
N GLN A 238 12.93 -17.02 -3.02
CA GLN A 238 13.91 -16.56 -4.02
C GLN A 238 13.62 -17.17 -5.40
N LYS A 239 13.17 -18.43 -5.44
CA LYS A 239 12.76 -19.11 -6.68
C LYS A 239 11.51 -18.47 -7.31
N ARG A 240 10.62 -17.91 -6.49
CA ARG A 240 9.37 -17.24 -6.91
C ARG A 240 9.51 -15.74 -7.14
N ARG A 241 10.74 -15.22 -7.18
CA ARG A 241 11.01 -13.78 -7.21
C ARG A 241 10.20 -12.99 -8.24
N ASP A 242 10.09 -13.48 -9.49
CA ASP A 242 9.32 -12.79 -10.53
C ASP A 242 7.81 -12.76 -10.24
N GLN A 243 7.29 -13.85 -9.70
CA GLN A 243 5.87 -13.92 -9.33
C GLN A 243 5.58 -13.02 -8.13
N VAL A 244 6.45 -13.03 -7.12
CA VAL A 244 6.33 -12.15 -5.96
C VAL A 244 6.43 -10.69 -6.38
N ALA A 245 7.30 -10.34 -7.33
CA ALA A 245 7.38 -8.98 -7.86
C ALA A 245 6.06 -8.55 -8.52
N ALA A 246 5.45 -9.43 -9.32
CA ALA A 246 4.14 -9.21 -9.94
C ALA A 246 3.03 -9.07 -8.89
N ASP A 247 2.90 -10.05 -7.98
CA ASP A 247 1.88 -10.06 -6.93
C ASP A 247 2.00 -8.82 -6.04
N TYR A 248 3.23 -8.44 -5.65
CA TYR A 248 3.49 -7.25 -4.85
C TYR A 248 3.16 -5.96 -5.62
N GLY A 249 3.61 -5.83 -6.87
CA GLY A 249 3.32 -4.67 -7.70
C GLY A 249 1.83 -4.46 -7.94
N ASP A 250 1.09 -5.54 -8.23
CA ASP A 250 -0.37 -5.51 -8.38
C ASP A 250 -1.04 -5.05 -7.08
N MET A 251 -0.59 -5.58 -5.96
CA MET A 251 -1.17 -5.29 -4.66
C MET A 251 -0.91 -3.84 -4.22
N ILE A 252 0.32 -3.34 -4.33
CA ILE A 252 0.64 -1.96 -3.97
C ILE A 252 -0.12 -0.95 -4.85
N ALA A 253 -0.20 -1.20 -6.16
CA ALA A 253 -0.86 -0.31 -7.10
C ALA A 253 -2.39 -0.28 -6.91
N ARG A 254 -3.01 -1.40 -6.54
CA ARG A 254 -4.47 -1.52 -6.39
C ARG A 254 -4.99 -1.11 -5.01
N GLU A 255 -4.17 -1.24 -3.97
CA GLU A 255 -4.63 -1.09 -2.58
C GLU A 255 -3.97 0.08 -1.84
N ILE A 256 -2.76 0.49 -2.23
CA ILE A 256 -1.98 1.51 -1.49
C ILE A 256 -1.80 2.78 -2.31
N ILE A 257 -1.11 2.71 -3.44
CA ILE A 257 -0.79 3.86 -4.30
C ILE A 257 -1.82 3.91 -5.43
N THR A 258 -3.07 4.12 -5.04
CA THR A 258 -4.21 4.27 -5.96
C THR A 258 -4.42 5.75 -6.30
N VAL A 259 -5.04 6.05 -7.45
CA VAL A 259 -5.35 7.45 -7.82
C VAL A 259 -6.23 8.13 -6.76
N PRO A 260 -7.28 7.50 -6.18
CA PRO A 260 -8.04 8.10 -5.10
C PRO A 260 -7.20 8.41 -3.85
N ASN A 261 -6.30 7.52 -3.44
CA ASN A 261 -5.43 7.74 -2.28
C ASN A 261 -4.41 8.85 -2.54
N LEU A 262 -3.83 8.90 -3.75
CA LEU A 262 -2.94 9.98 -4.17
C LEU A 262 -3.67 11.32 -4.17
N LEU A 263 -4.88 11.36 -4.70
CA LEU A 263 -5.69 12.58 -4.73
C LEU A 263 -6.03 13.06 -3.32
N GLU A 264 -6.47 12.16 -2.44
CA GLU A 264 -6.73 12.49 -1.04
C GLU A 264 -5.46 13.00 -0.34
N ALA A 265 -4.30 12.39 -0.59
CA ALA A 265 -3.03 12.81 -0.01
C ALA A 265 -2.59 14.20 -0.48
N VAL A 266 -2.79 14.55 -1.75
CA VAL A 266 -2.45 15.89 -2.26
C VAL A 266 -3.43 16.95 -1.74
N LEU A 267 -4.72 16.61 -1.59
CA LEU A 267 -5.75 17.56 -1.17
C LEU A 267 -5.86 17.76 0.34
N ARG A 268 -5.59 16.72 1.14
CA ARG A 268 -5.83 16.71 2.59
C ARG A 268 -4.59 16.31 3.40
N GLY A 269 -3.50 15.94 2.73
CA GLY A 269 -2.26 15.59 3.41
C GLY A 269 -1.53 16.79 4.01
N PRO A 270 -0.41 16.56 4.71
CA PRO A 270 0.34 17.60 5.43
C PRO A 270 0.89 18.72 4.53
N LYS A 271 0.90 18.51 3.21
CA LYS A 271 1.42 19.44 2.20
C LYS A 271 0.32 20.08 1.33
N SER A 272 -0.95 19.91 1.69
CA SER A 272 -2.10 20.40 0.89
C SER A 272 -2.09 21.92 0.68
N ASP A 273 -1.60 22.68 1.66
CA ASP A 273 -1.52 24.16 1.58
C ASP A 273 -0.74 24.63 0.35
N ARG A 274 0.25 23.84 -0.08
CA ARG A 274 1.04 24.12 -1.26
C ARG A 274 0.22 24.02 -2.53
N LEU A 275 -0.59 22.96 -2.67
CA LEU A 275 -1.52 22.81 -3.78
C LEU A 275 -2.52 23.97 -3.81
N PHE A 276 -3.15 24.29 -2.66
CA PHE A 276 -4.10 25.39 -2.57
C PHE A 276 -3.46 26.74 -2.96
N THR A 277 -2.20 26.96 -2.59
CA THR A 277 -1.43 28.14 -2.98
C THR A 277 -1.19 28.19 -4.49
N MET A 278 -0.85 27.07 -5.13
CA MET A 278 -0.68 26.99 -6.59
C MET A 278 -1.97 27.31 -7.34
N ILE A 279 -3.08 26.67 -6.93
CA ILE A 279 -4.41 26.92 -7.50
C ILE A 279 -4.78 28.40 -7.33
N THR A 280 -4.65 28.92 -6.11
CA THR A 280 -5.00 30.31 -5.80
C THR A 280 -4.20 31.30 -6.65
N ARG A 281 -2.89 31.07 -6.78
CA ARG A 281 -2.00 31.91 -7.58
C ARG A 281 -2.40 31.89 -9.06
N GLU A 282 -2.68 30.72 -9.62
CA GLU A 282 -3.00 30.62 -11.05
C GLU A 282 -4.40 31.16 -11.38
N VAL A 283 -5.39 30.92 -10.51
CA VAL A 283 -6.74 31.52 -10.64
C VAL A 283 -6.64 33.05 -10.58
N GLN A 284 -5.92 33.60 -9.59
CA GLN A 284 -5.73 35.05 -9.48
C GLN A 284 -5.06 35.65 -10.72
N LYS A 285 -3.98 35.03 -11.21
CA LYS A 285 -3.28 35.46 -12.43
C LYS A 285 -4.21 35.43 -13.66
N THR A 286 -5.02 34.39 -13.78
CA THR A 286 -5.96 34.23 -14.90
C THR A 286 -7.01 35.34 -14.86
N ILE A 287 -7.59 35.62 -13.68
CA ILE A 287 -8.55 36.72 -13.51
C ILE A 287 -7.89 38.08 -13.79
N ASP A 288 -6.68 38.32 -13.30
CA ASP A 288 -5.95 39.58 -13.53
C ASP A 288 -5.62 39.82 -15.01
N ALA A 289 -5.29 38.76 -15.75
CA ALA A 289 -5.04 38.82 -17.18
C ALA A 289 -6.30 39.20 -17.96
N GLN A 290 -7.47 38.64 -17.60
CA GLN A 290 -8.74 38.98 -18.25
C GLN A 290 -9.26 40.36 -17.85
N ALA A 291 -9.12 40.71 -16.57
CA ALA A 291 -9.50 42.03 -16.07
C ALA A 291 -8.68 43.15 -16.70
N SER A 292 -7.45 42.88 -17.17
CA SER A 292 -6.61 43.89 -17.81
C SER A 292 -7.19 44.47 -19.11
N VAL A 293 -8.10 43.76 -19.77
CA VAL A 293 -8.81 44.24 -20.97
C VAL A 293 -9.93 45.24 -20.62
N VAL A 294 -10.46 45.17 -19.40
CA VAL A 294 -11.58 46.00 -18.90
C VAL A 294 -11.21 46.81 -17.65
N LYS A 295 -9.91 46.92 -17.34
CA LYS A 295 -9.33 47.50 -16.13
C LYS A 295 -9.89 48.88 -15.74
N PRO A 296 -10.11 49.83 -16.68
CA PRO A 296 -10.69 51.13 -16.34
C PRO A 296 -12.11 51.02 -15.79
N PHE A 297 -12.92 50.08 -16.27
CA PHE A 297 -14.32 49.95 -15.87
C PHE A 297 -14.49 49.09 -14.62
N VAL A 298 -13.72 48.02 -14.46
CA VAL A 298 -13.82 47.09 -13.33
C VAL A 298 -13.22 47.69 -12.04
N ALA A 299 -12.07 48.37 -12.11
CA ALA A 299 -11.46 48.96 -10.93
C ALA A 299 -12.29 50.13 -10.36
N ILE A 300 -12.93 50.91 -11.23
CA ILE A 300 -13.80 52.04 -10.86
C ILE A 300 -15.14 51.55 -10.32
N ALA A 301 -15.71 50.46 -10.87
CA ALA A 301 -17.02 49.94 -10.44
C ALA A 301 -16.95 49.03 -9.19
N VAL A 302 -15.90 48.22 -9.04
CA VAL A 302 -15.78 47.20 -7.99
C VAL A 302 -14.97 47.69 -6.78
N GLY A 303 -13.96 48.52 -7.01
CA GLY A 303 -12.97 48.88 -6.00
C GLY A 303 -11.91 47.79 -5.79
N THR A 304 -10.69 48.22 -5.46
CA THR A 304 -9.52 47.33 -5.36
C THR A 304 -9.66 46.24 -4.30
N LYS A 305 -10.25 46.55 -3.14
CA LYS A 305 -10.44 45.60 -2.04
C LYS A 305 -11.41 44.47 -2.41
N ARG A 306 -12.62 44.82 -2.89
CA ARG A 306 -13.63 43.85 -3.32
C ARG A 306 -13.14 42.99 -4.49
N PHE A 307 -12.34 43.56 -5.40
CA PHE A 307 -11.76 42.78 -6.49
C PHE A 307 -10.77 41.72 -5.99
N GLN A 308 -9.97 42.01 -4.97
CA GLN A 308 -9.09 40.99 -4.36
C GLN A 308 -9.89 39.91 -3.63
N GLU A 309 -10.92 40.30 -2.87
CA GLU A 309 -11.83 39.37 -2.20
C GLU A 309 -12.52 38.44 -3.22
N MET A 310 -13.01 39.00 -4.33
CA MET A 310 -13.61 38.25 -5.44
C MET A 310 -12.66 37.17 -5.99
N LYS A 311 -11.38 37.51 -6.20
CA LYS A 311 -10.40 36.55 -6.69
C LYS A 311 -10.07 35.45 -5.67
N GLN A 312 -10.02 35.79 -4.37
CA GLN A 312 -9.82 34.80 -3.31
C GLN A 312 -10.99 33.82 -3.22
N THR A 313 -12.22 34.34 -3.28
CA THR A 313 -13.43 33.51 -3.27
C THR A 313 -13.50 32.61 -4.50
N ALA A 314 -13.19 33.14 -5.69
CA ALA A 314 -13.11 32.32 -6.91
C ALA A 314 -12.08 31.19 -6.79
N ALA A 315 -10.90 31.47 -6.23
CA ALA A 315 -9.88 30.45 -5.99
C ALA A 315 -10.33 29.39 -4.97
N ALA A 316 -11.00 29.81 -3.90
CA ALA A 316 -11.50 28.90 -2.86
C ALA A 316 -12.57 27.95 -3.41
N ILE A 317 -13.54 28.47 -4.16
CA ILE A 317 -14.59 27.66 -4.80
C ILE A 317 -13.97 26.72 -5.83
N ALA A 318 -13.06 27.21 -6.68
CA ALA A 318 -12.36 26.37 -7.65
C ALA A 318 -11.62 25.21 -6.98
N ALA A 319 -10.91 25.47 -5.88
CA ALA A 319 -10.19 24.45 -5.13
C ALA A 319 -11.13 23.39 -4.51
N GLN A 320 -12.32 23.79 -4.05
CA GLN A 320 -13.32 22.86 -3.53
C GLN A 320 -13.89 21.92 -4.61
N ARG A 321 -13.88 22.33 -5.88
CA ARG A 321 -14.39 21.55 -7.03
C ARG A 321 -13.35 20.63 -7.67
N VAL A 322 -12.06 20.79 -7.34
CA VAL A 322 -10.97 19.92 -7.82
C VAL A 322 -11.24 18.42 -7.62
N PRO A 323 -11.70 17.94 -6.44
CA PRO A 323 -11.84 16.51 -6.20
C PRO A 323 -12.90 15.84 -7.09
N GLU A 324 -13.95 16.57 -7.47
CA GLU A 324 -14.99 16.06 -8.37
C GLU A 324 -14.50 16.08 -9.83
N THR A 325 -13.80 17.15 -10.21
CA THR A 325 -13.32 17.37 -11.57
C THR A 325 -12.25 16.35 -11.97
N ILE A 326 -11.29 16.08 -11.08
CA ILE A 326 -10.14 15.23 -11.37
C ILE A 326 -10.46 13.73 -11.41
N ARG A 327 -11.60 13.31 -10.82
CA ARG A 327 -12.08 11.92 -10.90
C ARG A 327 -12.27 11.47 -12.35
N HIS A 328 -12.61 12.39 -13.24
CA HIS A 328 -12.75 12.10 -14.66
C HIS A 328 -11.42 11.74 -15.35
N ALA A 329 -10.27 12.10 -14.77
CA ALA A 329 -8.96 11.71 -15.26
C ALA A 329 -8.41 10.44 -14.59
N GLU A 330 -9.18 9.73 -13.75
CA GLU A 330 -8.70 8.55 -13.03
C GLU A 330 -8.21 7.44 -13.97
N ASP A 331 -8.99 7.10 -14.99
CA ASP A 331 -8.64 6.03 -15.95
C ASP A 331 -7.34 6.35 -16.69
N TYR A 332 -7.17 7.60 -17.11
CA TYR A 332 -5.92 8.06 -17.71
C TYR A 332 -4.76 8.01 -16.71
N ALA A 333 -4.97 8.53 -15.49
CA ALA A 333 -3.94 8.60 -14.46
C ALA A 333 -3.44 7.20 -14.04
N VAL A 334 -4.35 6.22 -13.90
CA VAL A 334 -3.99 4.83 -13.60
C VAL A 334 -3.01 4.28 -14.64
N ASN A 335 -3.32 4.48 -15.93
CA ASN A 335 -2.51 3.98 -17.02
C ASN A 335 -1.20 4.76 -17.17
N ALA A 336 -1.22 6.09 -17.01
CA ALA A 336 -0.05 6.94 -17.20
C ALA A 336 0.97 6.82 -16.08
N LEU A 337 0.53 6.77 -14.82
CA LEU A 337 1.43 6.62 -13.67
C LEU A 337 2.17 5.26 -13.71
N ASP A 338 1.47 4.21 -14.16
CA ASP A 338 2.00 2.84 -14.30
C ASP A 338 2.81 2.39 -13.06
N VAL A 339 2.21 2.58 -11.89
CA VAL A 339 2.82 2.28 -10.59
C VAL A 339 3.19 0.80 -10.50
N ARG A 340 2.30 -0.06 -10.99
CA ARG A 340 2.47 -1.51 -10.97
C ARG A 340 3.75 -1.93 -11.68
N ASN A 341 3.92 -1.59 -12.95
CA ASN A 341 5.08 -2.06 -13.71
C ASN A 341 6.37 -1.43 -13.18
N THR A 342 6.30 -0.18 -12.70
CA THR A 342 7.45 0.48 -12.04
C THR A 342 7.95 -0.35 -10.85
N ILE A 343 7.04 -0.78 -9.96
CA ILE A 343 7.40 -1.60 -8.81
C ILE A 343 7.93 -2.97 -9.26
N VAL A 344 7.28 -3.63 -10.21
CA VAL A 344 7.71 -4.93 -10.73
C VAL A 344 9.13 -4.87 -11.29
N ASP A 345 9.41 -3.87 -12.13
CA ASP A 345 10.71 -3.71 -12.77
C ASP A 345 11.80 -3.35 -11.77
N ARG A 346 11.49 -2.51 -10.77
CA ARG A 346 12.43 -2.19 -9.68
C ARG A 346 12.74 -3.43 -8.83
N MET A 347 11.72 -4.20 -8.46
CA MET A 347 11.89 -5.44 -7.70
C MET A 347 12.70 -6.50 -8.46
N ARG A 348 12.56 -6.59 -9.79
CA ARG A 348 13.36 -7.47 -10.65
C ARG A 348 14.82 -7.07 -10.77
N LYS A 349 15.14 -5.78 -10.60
CA LYS A 349 16.52 -5.26 -10.65
C LYS A 349 17.31 -5.44 -9.36
N LEU A 350 16.64 -5.73 -8.25
CA LEU A 350 17.30 -5.96 -6.96
C LEU A 350 18.29 -7.15 -6.99
N THR A 351 19.22 -7.17 -6.06
CA THR A 351 20.00 -8.38 -5.77
C THR A 351 19.14 -9.37 -4.96
N PRO A 352 19.49 -10.67 -4.92
CA PRO A 352 18.78 -11.64 -4.07
C PRO A 352 18.76 -11.23 -2.58
N LEU A 353 19.80 -10.53 -2.11
CA LEU A 353 19.87 -10.02 -0.75
C LEU A 353 18.91 -8.85 -0.53
N GLU A 354 18.88 -7.87 -1.42
CA GLU A 354 17.97 -6.72 -1.32
C GLU A 354 16.50 -7.16 -1.43
N PHE A 355 16.22 -8.09 -2.35
CA PHE A 355 14.88 -8.67 -2.49
C PHE A 355 14.43 -9.39 -1.21
N GLU A 356 15.32 -10.16 -0.57
CA GLU A 356 15.05 -10.76 0.74
C GLU A 356 14.76 -9.68 1.79
N GLN A 357 15.53 -8.59 1.78
CA GLN A 357 15.38 -7.49 2.73
C GLN A 357 14.08 -6.71 2.55
N LEU A 358 13.40 -6.76 1.39
CA LEU A 358 12.08 -6.13 1.23
C LEU A 358 11.03 -6.67 2.21
N LEU A 359 11.01 -7.99 2.44
CA LEU A 359 9.98 -8.64 3.26
C LEU A 359 10.53 -9.20 4.58
N ARG A 360 11.77 -9.71 4.58
CA ARG A 360 12.34 -10.40 5.75
C ARG A 360 12.32 -9.57 7.04
N PRO A 361 12.64 -8.26 7.06
CA PRO A 361 12.61 -7.45 8.28
C PRO A 361 11.24 -7.46 8.97
N ALA A 362 10.15 -7.52 8.19
CA ALA A 362 8.80 -7.57 8.72
C ALA A 362 8.50 -8.89 9.45
N PHE A 363 9.15 -10.00 9.05
CA PHE A 363 8.96 -11.32 9.66
C PHE A 363 10.02 -11.71 10.69
N ARG A 364 11.27 -11.21 10.53
CA ARG A 364 12.46 -11.70 11.25
C ARG A 364 12.33 -11.61 12.76
N GLN A 365 11.67 -10.57 13.27
CA GLN A 365 11.55 -10.34 14.70
C GLN A 365 10.59 -11.30 15.39
N ASP A 366 9.71 -11.94 14.63
CA ASP A 366 8.68 -12.86 15.13
C ASP A 366 8.95 -14.33 14.75
N GLU A 367 10.00 -14.60 13.97
CA GLU A 367 10.48 -15.95 13.61
C GLU A 367 10.67 -16.85 14.85
N TRP A 368 11.21 -16.32 15.94
CA TRP A 368 11.47 -17.11 17.15
C TRP A 368 10.19 -17.51 17.88
N LYS A 369 9.13 -16.68 17.83
CA LYS A 369 7.83 -16.99 18.44
C LYS A 369 7.20 -18.19 17.74
N LEU A 370 7.29 -18.22 16.42
CA LEU A 370 6.83 -19.36 15.61
C LEU A 370 7.56 -20.65 15.98
N ILE A 371 8.90 -20.60 16.04
CA ILE A 371 9.72 -21.77 16.40
C ILE A 371 9.41 -22.24 17.84
N ALA A 372 9.23 -21.31 18.78
CA ALA A 372 8.90 -21.63 20.16
C ALA A 372 7.52 -22.28 20.30
N VAL A 373 6.49 -21.72 19.63
CA VAL A 373 5.14 -22.29 19.60
C VAL A 373 5.16 -23.69 18.98
N GLY A 374 5.91 -23.88 17.89
CA GLY A 374 6.12 -25.17 17.25
C GLY A 374 6.73 -26.21 18.21
N ALA A 375 7.74 -25.83 18.97
CA ALA A 375 8.37 -26.69 19.98
C ALA A 375 7.39 -27.08 21.10
N VAL A 376 6.63 -26.12 21.64
CA VAL A 376 5.63 -26.37 22.69
C VAL A 376 4.54 -27.32 22.20
N ILE A 377 3.96 -27.04 21.03
CA ILE A 377 2.94 -27.91 20.43
C ILE A 377 3.52 -29.30 20.15
N GLY A 378 4.75 -29.38 19.63
CA GLY A 378 5.45 -30.64 19.41
C GLY A 378 5.60 -31.46 20.69
N GLY A 379 6.00 -30.82 21.79
CA GLY A 379 6.11 -31.46 23.11
C GLY A 379 4.77 -31.97 23.64
N LEU A 380 3.72 -31.14 23.58
CA LEU A 380 2.35 -31.52 23.99
C LEU A 380 1.82 -32.72 23.21
N VAL A 381 2.10 -32.75 21.90
CA VAL A 381 1.68 -33.88 21.08
C VAL A 381 2.53 -35.13 21.35
N GLY A 382 3.82 -34.97 21.65
CA GLY A 382 4.67 -36.07 22.11
C GLY A 382 4.18 -36.68 23.44
N GLU A 383 3.70 -35.86 24.37
CA GLU A 383 3.05 -36.29 25.61
C GLU A 383 1.76 -37.07 25.32
N LEU A 384 0.92 -36.55 24.43
CA LEU A 384 -0.31 -37.24 24.02
C LEU A 384 -0.02 -38.58 23.34
N GLN A 385 1.04 -38.66 22.54
CA GLN A 385 1.51 -39.93 21.97
C GLN A 385 1.97 -40.91 23.04
N ALA A 386 2.69 -40.44 24.07
CA ALA A 386 3.10 -41.28 25.19
C ALA A 386 1.89 -41.85 25.93
N LEU A 387 0.88 -41.01 26.21
CA LEU A 387 -0.34 -41.45 26.88
C LEU A 387 -1.09 -42.52 26.09
N VAL A 388 -1.25 -42.35 24.77
CA VAL A 388 -1.96 -43.28 23.87
C VAL A 388 -1.17 -44.57 23.56
N LEU A 389 0.16 -44.55 23.70
CA LEU A 389 1.00 -45.74 23.48
C LEU A 389 1.20 -46.57 24.75
N LEU A 390 1.01 -45.97 25.92
CA LEU A 390 1.23 -46.60 27.23
C LEU A 390 -0.07 -47.00 27.94
N HIS A 391 -1.22 -46.46 27.51
CA HIS A 391 -2.57 -46.83 27.91
C HIS A 391 -3.39 -47.18 26.67
#